data_AF-A0A3A8KRJ3-F1
#
_entry.id   AF-A0A3A8KRJ3-F1
#
_cell.length_a   1.000
_cell.length_b   1.000
_cell.length_c   1.000
_cell.angle_alpha   90.00
_cell.angle_beta   90.00
_cell.angle_gamma   90.00
#
_symmetry.space_group_name_H-M   'P 1'
#
loop_
_entity.id
_entity.type
_entity.pdbx_description
1 polymer ?
#
loop_
_entity_poly.entity_id
_entity_poly.type
_entity_poly.pdbx_seq_one_letter_code
_entity_poly.pdbx_strand_id
1 'polypeptide(L)' 'MDVKNEGVFDELVVDHWLHIEQFGEREWWMRVGDARILVLVQSSGDVRVDVERGFYAPNLGTTTDE' A
#
# COMPACT_ATOMS: atom_id res chain seq x y z
N MET A 1 25.20 -6.45 -0.46
CA MET A 1 24.10 -7.41 -0.63
C MET A 1 23.11 -6.70 -1.53
N ASP A 2 23.02 -7.11 -2.79
CA ASP A 2 22.09 -6.47 -3.72
C ASP A 2 20.68 -6.88 -3.33
N VAL A 3 19.90 -5.93 -2.81
CA VAL A 3 18.48 -6.15 -2.58
C VAL A 3 17.79 -6.03 -3.94
N LYS A 4 17.34 -7.15 -4.50
CA LYS A 4 16.44 -7.15 -5.66
C LYS A 4 15.06 -6.70 -5.17
N ASN A 5 14.77 -5.40 -5.29
CA ASN A 5 13.52 -4.76 -4.88
C ASN A 5 12.42 -4.84 -5.97
N GLU A 6 12.33 -5.97 -6.65
CA GLU A 6 11.35 -6.18 -7.73
C GLU A 6 10.80 -7.60 -7.66
N GLY A 7 9.50 -7.74 -7.92
CA GLY A 7 8.80 -9.02 -7.88
C GLY A 7 7.35 -8.86 -8.36
N VAL A 8 6.73 -9.97 -8.73
CA VAL A 8 5.31 -10.05 -9.08
C VAL A 8 4.61 -10.83 -7.98
N PHE A 9 3.52 -10.29 -7.45
CA PHE A 9 2.73 -10.92 -6.40
C PHE A 9 1.26 -10.50 -6.55
N ASP A 10 0.35 -11.42 -6.25
CA ASP A 10 -1.08 -11.11 -6.12
C ASP A 10 -1.35 -10.47 -4.74
N GLU A 11 -0.65 -10.94 -3.70
CA GLU A 11 -0.74 -10.47 -2.32
C GLU A 11 0.64 -10.54 -1.63
N LEU A 12 0.98 -9.51 -0.85
CA LEU A 12 2.12 -9.46 0.05
C LEU A 12 1.66 -8.91 1.40
N VAL A 13 1.82 -9.70 2.46
CA VAL A 13 1.53 -9.30 3.84
C VAL A 13 2.81 -9.39 4.67
N VAL A 14 3.16 -8.31 5.37
CA VAL A 14 4.23 -8.30 6.38
C VAL A 14 3.63 -7.85 7.70
N ASP A 15 3.41 -8.84 8.57
CA ASP A 15 2.78 -8.66 9.88
C ASP A 15 1.46 -7.86 9.74
N HIS A 16 1.09 -7.08 10.76
CA HIS A 16 -0.12 -6.30 10.79
C HIS A 16 0.02 -4.90 10.18
N TRP A 17 1.22 -4.49 9.77
CA TRP A 17 1.48 -3.09 9.38
C TRP A 17 1.65 -2.90 7.87
N LEU A 18 1.94 -3.94 7.09
CA LEU A 18 2.03 -3.84 5.63
C LEU A 18 1.18 -4.92 4.96
N HIS A 19 0.33 -4.50 4.04
CA HIS A 19 -0.39 -5.40 3.15
C HIS A 19 -0.48 -4.73 1.77
N ILE A 20 -0.11 -5.42 0.70
CA ILE A 20 -0.28 -5.00 -0.69
C ILE A 20 -1.03 -6.11 -1.41
N GLU A 21 -2.13 -5.80 -2.07
CA GLU A 21 -2.96 -6.76 -2.79
C GLU A 21 -3.39 -6.19 -4.13
N GLN A 22 -3.34 -6.99 -5.19
CA GLN A 22 -3.92 -6.67 -6.47
C GLN A 22 -5.41 -7.02 -6.47
N PHE A 23 -6.27 -6.01 -6.41
CA PHE A 23 -7.73 -6.17 -6.38
C PHE A 23 -8.35 -6.41 -7.76
N GLY A 24 -7.63 -6.04 -8.83
CA GLY A 24 -8.05 -6.25 -10.21
C GLY A 24 -6.90 -6.07 -11.19
N GLU A 25 -7.14 -6.23 -12.49
CA GLU A 25 -6.07 -6.21 -13.51
C GLU A 25 -5.18 -4.96 -13.45
N ARG A 26 -5.71 -3.83 -12.97
CA ARG A 26 -5.01 -2.54 -12.91
C ARG A 26 -5.23 -1.78 -11.61
N GLU A 27 -5.65 -2.47 -10.57
CA GLU A 27 -5.98 -1.88 -9.28
C GLU A 27 -5.23 -2.59 -8.16
N TRP A 28 -4.54 -1.81 -7.35
CA TRP A 28 -3.85 -2.27 -6.16
C TRP A 28 -4.36 -1.52 -4.94
N TRP A 29 -4.64 -2.28 -3.91
CA TRP A 29 -4.90 -1.77 -2.59
C TRP A 29 -3.68 -2.03 -1.72
N MET A 30 -3.35 -1.08 -0.86
CA MET A 30 -2.25 -1.21 0.08
C MET A 30 -2.62 -0.62 1.43
N ARG A 31 -2.14 -1.27 2.49
CA ARG A 31 -2.07 -0.75 3.83
C ARG A 31 -0.61 -0.56 4.23
N VAL A 32 -0.30 0.61 4.77
CA VAL A 32 0.97 0.89 5.44
C VAL A 32 0.67 1.60 6.77
N GLY A 33 0.79 0.86 7.87
CA GLY A 33 0.36 1.30 9.19
C GLY A 33 -1.14 1.61 9.21
N ASP A 34 -1.45 2.89 9.35
CA ASP A 34 -2.82 3.45 9.34
C ASP A 34 -3.28 3.92 7.96
N ALA A 35 -2.35 4.04 7.01
CA ALA A 35 -2.62 4.59 5.70
C ALA A 35 -3.21 3.51 4.82
N ARG A 36 -4.29 3.87 4.11
CA ARG A 36 -4.76 3.14 2.95
C ARG A 36 -4.27 3.87 1.71
N ILE A 37 -3.69 3.11 0.78
CA ILE A 37 -3.24 3.58 -0.52
C ILE A 37 -4.01 2.79 -1.57
N LEU A 38 -4.66 3.50 -2.49
CA LEU A 38 -5.29 2.92 -3.67
C LEU A 38 -4.53 3.38 -4.91
N VAL A 39 -4.05 2.43 -5.70
CA VAL A 39 -3.36 2.69 -6.95
C VAL A 39 -4.21 2.15 -8.09
N LEU A 40 -4.57 3.02 -9.02
CA LEU A 40 -5.28 2.68 -10.24
C LEU A 40 -4.43 3.06 -11.45
N VAL A 41 -4.14 2.09 -12.32
CA VAL A 41 -3.48 2.33 -13.60
C VAL A 41 -4.56 2.42 -14.69
N GLN A 42 -4.71 3.59 -15.29
CA GLN A 42 -5.71 3.82 -16.33
C GLN A 42 -5.36 3.09 -17.63
N SER A 43 -6.34 2.94 -18.54
CA SER A 43 -6.10 2.35 -19.86
C SER A 43 -5.04 3.10 -20.68
N SER A 44 -4.92 4.42 -20.47
CA SER A 44 -3.90 5.28 -21.05
C SER A 44 -2.48 5.02 -20.54
N GLY A 45 -2.33 4.34 -19.39
CA GLY A 45 -1.08 4.20 -18.66
C GLY A 45 -0.87 5.25 -17.56
N ASP A 46 -1.76 6.23 -17.44
CA ASP A 46 -1.71 7.20 -16.33
C ASP A 46 -1.98 6.51 -15.00
N VAL A 47 -1.26 6.92 -13.95
CA VAL A 47 -1.37 6.34 -12.62
C VAL A 47 -2.03 7.32 -11.66
N ARG A 48 -3.14 6.90 -11.05
CA ARG A 48 -3.79 7.60 -9.94
C ARG A 48 -3.42 6.93 -8.63
N VAL A 49 -2.99 7.72 -7.66
CA VAL A 49 -2.69 7.26 -6.30
C VAL A 49 -3.49 8.08 -5.30
N ASP A 50 -4.40 7.44 -4.59
CA ASP A 50 -5.14 8.05 -3.48
C ASP A 50 -4.59 7.55 -2.15
N VAL A 51 -4.31 8.47 -1.23
CA VAL A 51 -3.79 8.16 0.11
C VAL A 51 -4.75 8.70 1.16
N GLU A 52 -5.25 7.81 2.01
CA GLU A 52 -6.12 8.13 3.13
C GLU A 52 -5.46 7.71 4.45
N ARG A 53 -5.35 8.64 5.39
CA ARG A 53 -4.86 8.39 6.75
C ARG A 53 -6.01 8.14 7.70
N GLY A 54 -5.74 7.40 8.78
CA GLY A 54 -6.75 7.11 9.79
C GLY A 54 -7.86 6.17 9.33
N PHE A 55 -7.68 5.45 8.21
CA PHE A 55 -8.72 4.61 7.62
C PHE A 55 -9.08 3.42 8.51
N TYR A 56 -8.08 2.80 9.17
CA TYR A 56 -8.28 1.65 10.06
C TYR A 56 -8.46 2.04 11.54
N ALA A 57 -7.91 3.17 11.96
CA ALA A 57 -8.06 3.76 13.29
C ALA A 57 -7.55 5.22 13.27
N PRO A 58 -8.09 6.14 14.10
CA PRO A 58 -7.59 7.52 14.18
C PRO A 58 -6.09 7.54 14.49
N ASN A 59 -5.33 8.27 13.68
CA ASN A 59 -3.88 8.35 13.86
C ASN A 59 -3.56 9.53 14.80
N LEU A 60 -3.19 9.23 16.05
CA LEU A 60 -2.77 10.21 17.06
C LEU A 60 -1.27 10.51 17.01
N GLY A 61 -0.65 10.44 15.82
CA GLY A 61 0.69 10.98 15.59
C GLY A 61 1.82 10.37 16.43
N THR A 62 1.63 9.20 17.04
CA THR A 62 2.72 8.51 17.75
C THR A 62 3.57 7.72 16.75
N THR A 63 4.52 8.42 16.13
CA THR A 63 5.78 7.79 15.71
C THR A 63 6.68 7.77 16.94
N THR A 64 6.55 6.74 17.78
CA THR A 64 7.57 6.51 18.80
C THR A 64 8.79 5.93 18.10
N ASP A 65 9.77 6.80 17.88
CA ASP A 65 11.17 6.40 17.87
C ASP A 65 11.47 5.81 19.26
N GLU A 66 11.50 4.48 19.38
CA GLU A 66 12.33 3.75 20.34
C GLU A 66 13.08 2.62 19.62
#